data_AF-A0A8T4WLA3-F1
#
_entry.id   AF-A0A8T4WLA3-F1
#
_cell.length_a   1.000
_cell.length_b   1.000
_cell.length_c   1.000
_cell.angle_alpha   90.00
_cell.angle_beta   90.00
_cell.angle_gamma   90.00
#
_symmetry.space_group_name_H-M   'P 1'
#
loop_
_entity.id
_entity.type
_entity.pdbx_description
1 polymer ?
#
loop_
_entity_poly.entity_id
_entity_poly.type
_entity_poly.pdbx_seq_one_letter_code
_entity_poly.pdbx_strand_id
1 'polypeptide(L)'
;RKIIMQIKSMQTPMKCDDAIKCIFNLNKLDLRVYKKLKDIGPARANELAKQLNRERSTVYRSLQKLSKCGICKKITKTLRQGGYYHLYQCDSIESIQKQAKECLDSWYVDVKETLDSLNK
;
A
#
# COMPACT_ATOMS: atom_id res chain seq x y z
N ARG A 1 11.42 14.58 -11.58
CA ARG A 1 10.94 15.42 -10.44
C ARG A 1 10.48 14.60 -9.22
N LYS A 2 9.74 13.48 -9.36
CA LYS A 2 9.31 12.65 -8.19
C LYS A 2 10.48 12.01 -7.42
N ILE A 3 11.48 11.45 -8.13
CA ILE A 3 12.64 10.79 -7.54
C ILE A 3 13.45 11.74 -6.64
N ILE A 4 13.75 12.96 -7.10
CA ILE A 4 14.49 13.97 -6.32
C ILE A 4 13.71 14.39 -5.06
N MET A 5 12.38 14.40 -5.10
CA MET A 5 11.54 14.70 -3.92
C MET A 5 11.58 13.55 -2.89
N GLN A 6 11.56 12.29 -3.34
CA GLN A 6 11.70 11.11 -2.47
C GLN A 6 13.10 11.01 -1.84
N ILE A 7 14.14 11.43 -2.56
CA ILE A 7 15.52 11.48 -2.02
C ILE A 7 15.66 12.58 -0.97
N LYS A 8 15.12 13.79 -1.21
CA LYS A 8 15.18 14.90 -0.24
C LYS A 8 14.40 14.63 1.05
N SER A 9 13.30 13.86 1.02
CA SER A 9 12.55 13.52 2.24
C SER A 9 13.31 12.63 3.22
N MET A 10 14.43 12.01 2.82
CA MET A 10 15.25 11.16 3.68
C MET A 10 16.27 11.92 4.55
N GLN A 11 16.33 13.26 4.46
CA GLN A 11 17.28 14.09 5.23
C GLN A 11 16.81 14.50 6.64
N THR A 12 15.69 13.94 7.12
CA THR A 12 15.18 14.12 8.50
C THR A 12 14.77 12.77 9.09
N PRO A 13 14.80 12.57 10.43
CA PRO A 13 14.25 11.37 11.03
C PRO A 13 12.75 11.29 10.72
N MET A 14 12.39 10.43 9.77
CA MET A 14 11.02 10.26 9.30
C MET A 14 10.20 9.52 10.35
N LYS A 15 8.97 9.98 10.61
CA LYS A 15 7.99 9.19 11.35
C LYS A 15 7.67 7.93 10.55
N CYS A 16 7.40 6.79 11.21
CA CYS A 16 7.12 5.51 10.54
C CYS A 16 6.01 5.62 9.49
N ASP A 17 4.94 6.38 9.77
CA ASP A 17 3.85 6.62 8.82
C ASP A 17 4.32 7.34 7.54
N ASP A 18 5.31 8.23 7.63
CA ASP A 18 5.84 8.96 6.48
C ASP A 18 6.84 8.10 5.69
N ALA A 19 7.63 7.27 6.38
CA ALA A 19 8.49 6.27 5.74
C ALA A 19 7.66 5.26 4.91
N ILE A 20 6.59 4.71 5.49
CA ILE A 20 5.68 3.77 4.81
C ILE A 20 5.00 4.44 3.60
N LYS A 21 4.54 5.69 3.72
CA LYS A 21 4.01 6.43 2.56
C LYS A 21 5.04 6.58 1.45
N CYS A 22 6.29 6.89 1.81
CA CYS A 22 7.34 7.12 0.84
C CYS A 22 7.74 5.82 0.11
N ILE A 23 7.98 4.74 0.88
CA ILE A 23 8.41 3.44 0.37
C ILE A 23 7.34 2.84 -0.55
N PHE A 24 6.08 2.80 -0.08
CA PHE A 24 4.99 2.21 -0.86
C PHE A 24 4.26 3.22 -1.76
N ASN A 25 4.80 4.45 -1.88
CA ASN A 25 4.23 5.55 -2.66
C ASN A 25 2.75 5.83 -2.32
N LEU A 26 2.33 5.68 -1.07
CA LEU A 26 0.93 5.83 -0.62
C LEU A 26 0.55 7.30 -0.43
N ASN A 27 -0.67 7.65 -0.83
CA ASN A 27 -1.23 8.96 -0.54
C ASN A 27 -1.97 8.98 0.82
N LYS A 28 -2.45 10.15 1.24
CA LYS A 28 -3.21 10.31 2.51
C LYS A 28 -4.46 9.43 2.56
N LEU A 29 -5.13 9.21 1.45
CA LEU A 29 -6.32 8.36 1.38
C LEU A 29 -5.97 6.88 1.53
N ASP A 30 -4.92 6.42 0.87
CA ASP A 30 -4.44 5.05 0.97
C ASP A 30 -4.13 4.69 2.44
N LEU A 31 -3.46 5.59 3.17
CA LEU A 31 -3.19 5.40 4.59
C LEU A 31 -4.47 5.39 5.44
N ARG A 32 -5.46 6.25 5.12
CA ARG A 32 -6.76 6.24 5.80
C ARG A 32 -7.51 4.93 5.57
N VAL A 33 -7.47 4.40 4.34
CA VAL A 33 -8.06 3.09 3.99
C VAL A 33 -7.38 1.98 4.77
N TYR A 34 -6.04 1.96 4.81
CA TYR A 34 -5.27 1.01 5.62
C TYR A 34 -5.65 1.06 7.10
N LYS A 35 -5.60 2.25 7.72
CA LYS A 35 -5.93 2.42 9.15
C LYS A 35 -7.35 1.94 9.44
N LYS A 36 -8.32 2.36 8.62
CA LYS A 36 -9.71 1.94 8.81
C LYS A 36 -9.90 0.44 8.63
N LEU A 37 -9.25 -0.18 7.64
CA LEU A 37 -9.28 -1.64 7.44
C LEU A 37 -8.63 -2.38 8.61
N LYS A 38 -7.55 -1.85 9.18
CA LYS A 38 -6.92 -2.40 10.39
C LYS A 38 -7.86 -2.32 11.59
N ASP A 39 -8.56 -1.20 11.76
CA ASP A 39 -9.44 -0.96 12.90
C ASP A 39 -10.70 -1.85 12.87
N ILE A 40 -11.31 -2.05 11.69
CA ILE A 40 -12.57 -2.80 11.56
C ILE A 40 -12.38 -4.29 11.21
N GLY A 41 -11.14 -4.70 10.92
CA GLY A 41 -10.83 -6.05 10.47
C GLY A 41 -11.23 -6.31 9.01
N PRO A 42 -11.31 -7.60 8.59
CA PRO A 42 -11.57 -7.96 7.21
C PRO A 42 -12.87 -7.35 6.66
N ALA A 43 -12.76 -6.59 5.57
CA ALA A 43 -13.89 -5.82 5.04
C ALA A 43 -13.93 -5.80 3.52
N ARG A 44 -15.13 -5.59 2.97
CA ARG A 44 -15.36 -5.36 1.54
C ARG A 44 -15.13 -3.89 1.18
N ALA A 45 -14.82 -3.63 -0.08
CA ALA A 45 -14.58 -2.26 -0.56
C ALA A 45 -15.79 -1.32 -0.36
N ASN A 46 -17.02 -1.83 -0.47
CA ASN A 46 -18.24 -1.05 -0.24
C ASN A 46 -18.47 -0.71 1.23
N GLU A 47 -18.09 -1.60 2.16
CA GLU A 47 -18.19 -1.37 3.60
C GLU A 47 -17.21 -0.28 4.04
N LEU A 48 -15.96 -0.37 3.58
CA LEU A 48 -14.95 0.66 3.81
C LEU A 48 -15.33 2.01 3.20
N ALA A 49 -15.91 2.01 2.01
CA ALA A 49 -16.39 3.22 1.34
C ALA A 49 -17.46 3.97 2.16
N LYS A 50 -18.44 3.23 2.71
CA LYS A 50 -19.45 3.80 3.63
C LYS A 50 -18.79 4.39 4.88
N GLN A 51 -17.90 3.62 5.51
CA GLN A 51 -17.20 4.01 6.74
C GLN A 51 -16.26 5.23 6.56
N LEU A 52 -15.72 5.43 5.37
CA LEU A 52 -14.80 6.52 5.06
C LEU A 52 -15.49 7.75 4.45
N ASN A 53 -16.80 7.65 4.19
CA ASN A 53 -17.58 8.61 3.41
C ASN A 53 -16.91 8.92 2.06
N ARG A 54 -16.63 7.88 1.28
CA ARG A 54 -15.97 7.95 -0.03
C ARG A 54 -16.64 7.05 -1.05
N GLU A 55 -16.42 7.35 -2.32
CA GLU A 55 -16.84 6.46 -3.40
C GLU A 55 -16.16 5.09 -3.31
N ARG A 56 -16.92 4.04 -3.62
CA ARG A 56 -16.44 2.66 -3.69
C ARG A 56 -15.26 2.52 -4.65
N SER A 57 -15.30 3.17 -5.81
CA SER A 57 -14.24 3.10 -6.82
C SER A 57 -12.91 3.63 -6.28
N THR A 58 -12.95 4.72 -5.50
CA THR A 58 -11.79 5.36 -4.89
C THR A 58 -11.18 4.48 -3.81
N VAL A 59 -12.00 3.93 -2.91
CA VAL A 59 -11.53 2.96 -1.89
C VAL A 59 -10.98 1.70 -2.55
N TYR A 60 -11.63 1.21 -3.61
CA TYR A 60 -11.15 0.05 -4.36
C TYR A 60 -9.77 0.28 -4.97
N ARG A 61 -9.50 1.45 -5.57
CA ARG A 61 -8.15 1.80 -6.08
C ARG A 61 -7.10 1.79 -4.98
N SER A 62 -7.41 2.35 -3.80
CA SER A 62 -6.50 2.29 -2.65
C SER A 62 -6.26 0.85 -2.20
N LEU A 63 -7.30 0.02 -2.09
CA LEU A 63 -7.17 -1.40 -1.71
C LEU A 63 -6.37 -2.21 -2.73
N GLN A 64 -6.53 -1.96 -4.03
CA GLN A 64 -5.71 -2.59 -5.08
C GLN A 64 -4.24 -2.24 -4.91
N LYS A 65 -3.93 -0.98 -4.62
CA LYS A 65 -2.57 -0.52 -4.39
C LYS A 65 -1.98 -1.13 -3.12
N LEU A 66 -2.71 -1.07 -2.00
CA LEU A 66 -2.30 -1.71 -0.75
C LEU A 66 -2.05 -3.22 -0.93
N SER A 67 -2.89 -3.89 -1.74
CA SER A 67 -2.71 -5.31 -2.04
C SER A 67 -1.48 -5.57 -2.91
N LYS A 68 -1.21 -4.72 -3.91
CA LYS A 68 -0.01 -4.82 -4.75
C LYS A 68 1.28 -4.61 -3.95
N CYS A 69 1.23 -3.73 -2.95
CA CYS A 69 2.35 -3.48 -2.03
C CYS A 69 2.46 -4.53 -0.90
N GLY A 70 1.61 -5.56 -0.88
CA GLY A 70 1.64 -6.59 0.16
C GLY A 70 1.14 -6.14 1.54
N ILE A 71 0.52 -4.96 1.64
CA ILE A 71 0.03 -4.41 2.90
C ILE A 71 -1.30 -5.05 3.33
N CYS A 72 -2.09 -5.50 2.36
CA CYS A 72 -3.31 -6.25 2.62
C CYS A 72 -3.47 -7.41 1.63
N LYS A 73 -4.20 -8.44 2.03
CA LYS A 73 -4.55 -9.59 1.20
C LYS A 73 -5.96 -9.43 0.65
N LYS A 74 -6.13 -9.71 -0.64
CA LYS A 74 -7.44 -9.83 -1.29
C LYS A 74 -7.88 -11.28 -1.24
N ILE A 75 -8.97 -11.57 -0.54
CA ILE A 75 -9.52 -12.91 -0.35
C ILE A 75 -10.84 -13.00 -1.11
N THR A 76 -10.92 -13.91 -2.08
CA THR A 76 -12.17 -14.20 -2.78
C THR A 76 -12.98 -15.22 -2.00
N LYS A 77 -14.25 -14.94 -1.77
CA LYS A 77 -15.20 -15.82 -1.08
C LYS A 77 -16.38 -16.09 -1.99
N THR A 78 -16.78 -17.35 -2.07
CA THR A 78 -17.92 -17.82 -2.86
C THR A 78 -19.20 -17.70 -2.04
N LEU A 79 -20.30 -17.34 -2.70
CA LEU A 79 -21.64 -17.32 -2.10
C LEU A 79 -22.34 -18.66 -2.35
N ARG A 80 -23.14 -19.13 -1.38
CA ARG A 80 -23.86 -20.42 -1.49
C ARG A 80 -24.80 -20.50 -2.69
N GLN A 81 -25.34 -19.37 -3.14
CA GLN A 81 -26.29 -19.28 -4.25
C GLN A 81 -25.63 -18.89 -5.59
N GLY A 82 -24.30 -18.99 -5.68
CA GLY A 82 -23.52 -18.55 -6.84
C GLY A 82 -22.98 -17.12 -6.70
N GLY A 83 -21.92 -16.82 -7.46
CA GLY A 83 -21.20 -15.55 -7.40
C GLY A 83 -20.06 -15.52 -6.36
N TYR A 84 -19.32 -14.41 -6.35
CA TYR A 84 -18.18 -14.20 -5.46
C TYR A 84 -18.11 -12.77 -4.95
N TYR A 85 -17.48 -12.59 -3.79
CA TYR A 85 -17.12 -11.27 -3.27
C TYR A 85 -15.66 -11.27 -2.83
N HIS A 86 -15.10 -10.06 -2.71
CA HIS A 86 -13.74 -9.86 -2.25
C HIS A 86 -13.73 -9.21 -0.87
N LEU A 87 -13.05 -9.87 0.07
CA LEU A 87 -12.63 -9.29 1.33
C LEU A 87 -11.20 -8.80 1.21
N TYR A 88 -10.90 -7.73 1.91
CA TYR A 88 -9.55 -7.25 2.12
C TYR A 88 -9.22 -7.40 3.60
N GLN A 89 -8.00 -7.80 3.91
CA GLN A 89 -7.51 -7.97 5.28
C GLN A 89 -6.08 -7.44 5.35
N CYS A 90 -5.79 -6.58 6.33
CA CYS A 90 -4.41 -6.14 6.58
C CYS A 90 -3.50 -7.33 6.89
N ASP A 91 -2.29 -7.31 6.36
CA ASP A 91 -1.27 -8.27 6.74
C ASP A 91 -0.66 -7.91 8.11
N SER A 92 0.13 -8.83 8.69
CA SER A 92 0.81 -8.57 9.95
C SER A 92 1.84 -7.43 9.83
N ILE A 93 2.13 -6.75 10.94
CA ILE A 93 3.10 -5.65 10.92
C ILE A 93 4.51 -6.13 10.54
N GLU A 94 4.87 -7.35 10.95
CA GLU A 94 6.14 -8.00 10.62
C GLU A 94 6.23 -8.27 9.11
N SER A 95 5.13 -8.76 8.50
CA SER A 95 5.05 -8.97 7.05
C SER A 95 5.20 -7.64 6.29
N ILE A 96 4.49 -6.60 6.74
CA ILE A 96 4.57 -5.27 6.14
C ILE A 96 5.97 -4.68 6.27
N GLN A 97 6.63 -4.84 7.43
CA GLN A 97 8.01 -4.41 7.62
C GLN A 97 8.98 -5.14 6.70
N LYS A 98 8.81 -6.45 6.54
CA LYS A 98 9.61 -7.25 5.61
C LYS A 98 9.44 -6.77 4.16
N GLN A 99 8.20 -6.61 3.71
CA GLN A 99 7.88 -6.07 2.38
C GLN A 99 8.48 -4.67 2.15
N ALA A 100 8.47 -3.82 3.17
CA ALA A 100 9.05 -2.49 3.07
C ALA A 100 10.58 -2.52 2.86
N LYS A 101 11.27 -3.42 3.56
CA LYS A 101 12.72 -3.63 3.40
C LYS A 101 13.05 -4.17 2.00
N GLU A 102 12.33 -5.20 1.56
CA GLU A 102 12.52 -5.79 0.22
C GLU A 102 12.26 -4.76 -0.90
N CYS A 103 11.23 -3.92 -0.74
CA CYS A 103 10.94 -2.83 -1.67
C CYS A 103 12.06 -1.78 -1.71
N LEU A 104 12.68 -1.48 -0.56
CA LEU A 104 13.79 -0.53 -0.48
C LEU A 104 15.05 -1.09 -1.16
N ASP A 105 15.36 -2.36 -0.90
CA ASP A 105 16.52 -3.04 -1.49
C ASP A 105 16.38 -3.12 -3.02
N SER A 106 15.20 -3.52 -3.52
CA SER A 106 14.92 -3.55 -4.96
C SER A 106 15.07 -2.16 -5.58
N TRP A 107 14.52 -1.13 -4.95
CA TRP A 107 14.63 0.24 -5.46
C TRP A 107 16.08 0.73 -5.52
N TYR A 108 16.88 0.39 -4.51
CA TYR A 108 18.30 0.72 -4.49
C TYR A 108 19.05 0.06 -5.66
N VAL A 109 18.79 -1.22 -5.92
CA VAL A 109 19.38 -1.94 -7.06
C VAL A 109 18.96 -1.29 -8.38
N ASP A 110 17.66 -1.07 -8.59
CA ASP A 110 17.13 -0.48 -9.83
C ASP A 110 17.74 0.91 -10.12
N VAL A 111 17.86 1.76 -9.08
CA VAL A 111 18.46 3.09 -9.21
C VAL A 111 19.94 2.99 -9.52
N LYS A 112 20.67 2.11 -8.84
CA LYS A 112 22.10 1.92 -9.07
C LYS A 112 22.37 1.45 -10.50
N GLU A 113 21.65 0.44 -10.98
CA GLU A 113 21.78 -0.06 -12.36
C GLU A 113 21.43 1.03 -13.39
N THR A 114 20.38 1.82 -13.13
CA THR A 114 20.02 2.96 -13.98
C THR A 114 21.17 3.98 -14.04
N LEU A 115 21.78 4.32 -12.91
CA LEU A 115 22.91 5.26 -12.87
C LEU A 115 24.15 4.70 -13.58
N ASP A 116 24.46 3.42 -13.36
CA ASP A 116 25.60 2.76 -14.02
C ASP A 116 25.42 2.71 -15.54
N SER A 117 24.17 2.65 -16.03
CA SER A 117 23.85 2.71 -17.46
C SER A 117 24.04 4.09 -18.09
N LEU A 118 24.07 5.18 -17.31
CA LEU A 118 24.26 6.55 -17.83
C LEU A 118 25.70 6.83 -18.28
N ASN A 119 26.67 6.01 -17.82
CA ASN A 119 28.07 6.12 -18.18
C ASN A 119 28.45 5.20 -19.37
N LYS A 120 27.46 4.58 -20.03
CA LYS A 120 27.61 3.85 -21.30
C LYS A 120 27.05 4.67 -22.44
#